data_AF-A0A6A8LQZ4-F1
#
_entry.id   AF-A0A6A8LQZ4-F1
#
_cell.length_a   1.000
_cell.length_b   1.000
_cell.length_c   1.000
_cell.angle_alpha   90.00
_cell.angle_beta   90.00
_cell.angle_gamma   90.00
#
_symmetry.space_group_name_H-M   'P 1'
#
loop_
_entity.id
_entity.type
_entity.pdbx_description
1 polymer ?
#
loop_
_entity_poly.entity_id
_entity_poly.type
_entity_poly.pdbx_seq_one_letter_code
_entity_poly.pdbx_strand_id
1 'polypeptide(L)'
;MIQTNPFNPTFGDIPELFLQAENNPQDVANLIRESKFSRSFFITGVRGSGKTVYMTKVTSLITQDKNFIHIDLLNKDGILESFVTKLYYASKSFLEQALSSIETISMGGLSLKFSQTDNLEILLDEIMEDLSSKG
;
A
#
# COMPACT_ATOMS: atom_id res chain seq x y z
N MET A 1 -19.85 12.36 16.27
CA MET A 1 -18.62 11.56 16.17
C MET A 1 -17.81 12.15 15.04
N ILE A 2 -16.57 12.58 15.30
CA ILE A 2 -15.73 13.21 14.26
C ILE A 2 -15.27 12.08 13.32
N GLN A 3 -15.75 12.11 12.08
CA GLN A 3 -15.28 11.24 11.02
C GLN A 3 -13.83 11.62 10.72
N THR A 4 -12.88 10.82 11.20
CA THR A 4 -11.46 10.99 10.89
C THR A 4 -11.26 10.71 9.41
N ASN A 5 -11.14 11.76 8.61
CA ASN A 5 -10.75 11.63 7.21
C ASN A 5 -9.24 11.36 7.15
N PRO A 6 -8.80 10.13 6.80
CA PRO A 6 -7.37 9.82 6.73
C PRO A 6 -6.68 10.57 5.59
N PHE A 7 -7.43 11.10 4.63
CA PHE A 7 -6.95 11.93 3.53
C PHE A 7 -7.13 13.42 3.79
N ASN A 8 -7.42 13.83 5.04
CA ASN A 8 -7.44 15.25 5.36
C ASN A 8 -6.06 15.82 5.02
N PRO A 9 -5.95 16.67 3.99
CA PRO A 9 -4.65 17.08 3.52
C PRO A 9 -4.12 18.08 4.54
N THR A 10 -3.21 17.63 5.41
CA THR A 10 -2.51 18.51 6.34
C THR A 10 -1.46 19.31 5.58
N PHE A 11 -1.92 20.16 4.64
CA PHE A 11 -1.09 21.12 3.95
C PHE A 11 -0.46 22.04 4.99
N GLY A 12 0.87 21.98 5.13
CA GLY A 12 1.62 22.73 6.14
C GLY A 12 2.13 21.88 7.31
N ASP A 13 1.67 20.64 7.46
CA ASP A 13 2.41 19.68 8.28
C ASP A 13 3.72 19.38 7.57
N ILE A 14 4.82 19.85 8.15
CA ILE A 14 6.14 19.35 7.79
C ILE A 14 6.06 17.84 8.03
N PRO A 15 6.32 16.98 7.03
CA PRO A 15 6.35 15.54 7.24
C PRO A 15 7.34 15.27 8.37
N GLU A 16 6.82 15.01 9.56
CA GLU A 16 7.63 14.74 10.73
C GLU A 16 8.09 13.29 10.59
N LEU A 17 9.11 13.08 9.74
CA LEU A 17 10.13 12.05 9.85
C LEU A 17 10.96 12.01 8.56
N PHE A 18 12.07 12.77 8.58
CA PHE A 18 13.26 12.33 7.86
C PHE A 18 13.78 11.10 8.58
N LEU A 19 13.41 9.92 8.09
CA LEU A 19 13.92 8.67 8.63
C LEU A 19 15.39 8.55 8.27
N GLN A 20 16.25 8.87 9.24
CA GLN A 20 17.63 8.44 9.18
C GLN A 20 17.67 6.94 9.46
N ALA A 21 18.58 6.21 8.80
CA ALA A 21 18.75 4.77 9.01
C ALA A 21 19.07 4.39 10.48
N GLU A 22 19.39 5.36 11.33
CA GLU A 22 19.63 5.21 12.76
C GLU A 22 18.34 5.11 13.60
N ASN A 23 17.18 5.54 13.07
CA ASN A 23 15.89 5.38 13.74
C ASN A 23 15.52 3.90 13.81
N ASN A 24 15.07 3.39 14.95
CA ASN A 24 14.69 1.99 15.10
C ASN A 24 13.59 1.60 14.09
N PRO A 25 13.79 0.59 13.22
CA PRO A 25 12.79 0.15 12.25
C PRO A 25 11.43 -0.22 12.87
N GLN A 26 11.41 -0.65 14.14
CA GLN A 26 10.18 -0.98 14.85
C GLN A 26 9.32 0.26 15.12
N ASP A 27 9.95 1.38 15.50
CA ASP A 27 9.23 2.62 15.79
C ASP A 27 8.56 3.16 14.53
N VAL A 28 9.25 3.06 13.39
CA VAL A 28 8.70 3.41 12.08
C VAL A 28 7.53 2.50 11.69
N ALA A 29 7.69 1.19 11.89
CA ALA A 29 6.62 0.24 11.60
C ALA A 29 5.37 0.51 12.46
N ASN A 30 5.56 0.82 13.75
CA ASN A 30 4.47 1.18 14.65
C ASN A 30 3.80 2.49 14.22
N LEU A 31 4.59 3.51 13.88
CA LEU A 31 4.07 4.78 13.38
C LEU A 31 3.21 4.59 12.12
N ILE A 32 3.63 3.75 11.18
CA ILE A 32 2.85 3.44 9.98
C ILE A 32 1.53 2.74 10.34
N ARG A 33 1.56 1.74 11.23
CA ARG A 33 0.35 1.01 11.65
C ARG A 33 -0.65 1.87 12.42
N GLU A 34 -0.16 2.78 13.26
CA GLU A 34 -1.00 3.60 14.16
C GLU A 34 -1.43 4.94 13.54
N SER A 35 -0.91 5.29 12.35
CA SER A 35 -1.20 6.58 11.74
C SER A 35 -2.67 6.72 11.36
N LYS A 36 -3.33 7.72 11.94
CA LYS A 36 -4.71 8.11 11.60
C LYS A 36 -4.82 8.89 10.28
N PHE A 37 -3.69 9.18 9.64
CA PHE A 37 -3.58 9.96 8.41
C PHE A 37 -2.73 9.21 7.38
N SER A 38 -3.03 9.41 6.09
CA SER A 38 -2.17 8.97 5.00
C SER A 38 -0.87 9.76 5.05
N ARG A 39 0.25 9.10 5.37
CA ARG A 39 1.57 9.73 5.42
C ARG A 39 2.48 9.12 4.37
N SER A 40 3.18 9.98 3.64
CA SER A 40 4.33 9.60 2.82
C SER A 40 5.60 9.76 3.64
N PHE A 41 6.43 8.72 3.67
CA PHE A 41 7.72 8.73 4.36
C PHE A 41 8.86 8.75 3.35
N PHE A 42 9.88 9.56 3.60
CA PHE A 42 11.09 9.60 2.80
C PHE A 42 12.27 9.06 3.61
N ILE A 43 12.89 7.98 3.13
CA ILE A 43 14.14 7.45 3.68
C ILE A 43 15.30 8.07 2.89
N THR A 44 16.09 8.92 3.54
CA THR A 44 17.19 9.67 2.92
C THR A 44 18.54 9.26 3.46
N GLY A 45 19.63 9.67 2.81
CA GLY A 45 21.00 9.37 3.23
C GLY A 45 21.95 9.15 2.06
N VAL A 46 23.26 9.19 2.35
CA VAL A 46 24.33 9.03 1.35
C VAL A 46 24.31 7.66 0.66
N ARG A 47 24.98 7.50 -0.49
CA ARG A 47 25.12 6.19 -1.15
C ARG A 47 25.79 5.20 -0.20
N GLY A 48 25.28 3.97 -0.14
CA GLY A 48 25.86 2.92 0.73
C GLY A 48 25.43 2.98 2.20
N SER A 49 24.63 3.95 2.62
CA SER A 49 24.12 4.08 4.01
C SER A 49 23.08 3.03 4.44
N GLY A 50 22.82 2.00 3.63
CA GLY A 50 21.87 0.95 3.99
C GLY A 50 20.39 1.29 3.83
N LYS A 51 20.02 2.36 3.11
CA LYS A 51 18.60 2.74 2.88
C LYS A 51 17.70 1.59 2.45
N THR A 52 18.13 0.77 1.48
CA THR A 52 17.35 -0.37 1.01
C THR A 52 17.22 -1.44 2.09
N VAL A 53 18.31 -1.76 2.80
CA VAL A 53 18.29 -2.71 3.93
C VAL A 53 17.33 -2.24 5.01
N TYR A 54 17.36 -0.94 5.32
CA TYR A 54 16.45 -0.30 6.27
C TYR A 54 14.99 -0.42 5.83
N MET A 55 14.68 -0.03 4.59
CA MET A 55 13.34 -0.14 4.01
C MET A 55 12.84 -1.59 4.03
N THR A 56 13.67 -2.55 3.61
CA THR A 56 13.35 -3.97 3.67
C THR A 56 13.05 -4.44 5.09
N LYS A 57 13.82 -3.96 6.09
CA LYS A 57 13.58 -4.30 7.50
C LYS A 57 12.25 -3.73 7.99
N VAL A 58 11.95 -2.47 7.72
CA VAL A 58 10.66 -1.84 8.07
C VAL A 58 9.51 -2.59 7.39
N THR A 59 9.60 -2.85 6.08
CA THR A 59 8.62 -3.64 5.35
C THR A 59 8.37 -4.99 6.00
N SER A 60 9.42 -5.73 6.37
CA SER A 60 9.29 -7.05 7.00
C SER A 60 8.57 -7.04 8.36
N LEU A 61 8.55 -5.89 9.04
CA LEU A 61 7.83 -5.70 10.31
C LEU A 61 6.37 -5.33 10.07
N ILE A 62 6.09 -4.56 9.02
CA ILE A 62 4.73 -4.10 8.71
C ILE A 62 3.92 -5.21 8.04
N THR A 63 4.52 -5.97 7.13
CA THR A 63 3.84 -7.08 6.41
C THR A 63 3.50 -8.28 7.29
N GLN A 64 3.87 -8.27 8.58
CA GLN A 64 3.33 -9.20 9.57
C GLN A 64 1.83 -8.98 9.78
N ASP A 65 1.36 -7.75 9.56
CA ASP A 65 -0.06 -7.44 9.47
C ASP A 65 -0.57 -7.80 8.06
N LYS A 66 -1.57 -8.68 8.00
CA LYS A 66 -2.18 -9.12 6.74
C LYS A 66 -2.98 -8.01 6.07
N ASN A 67 -3.32 -6.93 6.79
CA ASN A 67 -4.02 -5.76 6.28
C ASN A 67 -3.12 -4.80 5.46
N PHE A 68 -1.88 -5.19 5.18
CA PHE A 68 -0.92 -4.38 4.46
C PHE A 68 -0.60 -4.94 3.06
N ILE A 69 -0.75 -4.09 2.03
CA ILE A 69 -0.36 -4.43 0.66
C ILE A 69 1.04 -3.87 0.39
N HIS A 70 1.99 -4.76 0.11
CA HIS A 70 3.36 -4.39 -0.22
C HIS A 70 3.61 -4.45 -1.74
N ILE A 71 4.08 -3.35 -2.33
CA ILE A 71 4.40 -3.25 -3.75
C ILE A 71 5.79 -2.61 -3.92
N ASP A 72 6.73 -3.39 -4.45
CA ASP A 72 8.03 -2.88 -4.86
C ASP A 72 7.94 -2.29 -6.27
N LEU A 73 8.29 -1.01 -6.42
CA LEU A 73 8.38 -0.32 -7.71
C LEU A 73 9.83 -0.09 -8.12
N LEU A 74 10.09 -0.28 -9.41
CA LEU A 74 11.37 0.07 -10.02
C LEU A 74 11.21 1.40 -10.74
N ASN A 75 12.16 2.32 -10.53
CA ASN A 75 12.18 3.61 -11.23
C ASN A 75 12.68 3.41 -12.67
N LYS A 76 11.76 3.07 -13.57
CA LYS A 76 11.98 2.89 -15.00
C LYS A 76 10.73 3.30 -15.78
N ASP A 77 10.84 3.38 -17.10
CA ASP A 77 9.68 3.60 -17.97
C ASP A 77 8.58 2.57 -17.70
N GLY A 78 7.33 3.03 -17.71
CA GLY A 78 6.16 2.20 -17.42
C GLY A 78 5.91 1.92 -15.93
N ILE A 79 6.33 2.82 -15.03
CA ILE A 79 6.16 2.64 -13.58
C ILE A 79 4.68 2.56 -13.17
N LEU A 80 3.80 3.30 -13.85
CA LEU A 80 2.36 3.33 -13.56
C LEU A 80 1.71 2.00 -13.95
N GLU A 81 2.01 1.50 -15.15
CA GLU A 81 1.59 0.20 -15.66
C GLU A 81 2.06 -0.91 -14.72
N SER A 82 3.33 -0.86 -14.31
CA SER A 82 3.89 -1.80 -13.34
C SER A 82 3.19 -1.70 -11.99
N PHE A 83 2.82 -0.51 -11.53
CA PHE A 83 2.13 -0.32 -10.27
C PHE A 83 0.73 -0.91 -10.31
N VAL A 84 -0.08 -0.50 -11.29
CA VAL A 84 -1.46 -0.97 -11.46
C VAL A 84 -1.51 -2.49 -11.61
N THR A 85 -0.62 -3.07 -12.42
CA THR A 85 -0.53 -4.52 -12.61
C THR A 85 -0.18 -5.23 -11.29
N LYS A 86 0.80 -4.74 -10.54
CA LYS A 86 1.20 -5.35 -9.25
C LYS A 86 0.10 -5.22 -8.20
N LEU A 87 -0.55 -4.05 -8.14
CA LEU A 87 -1.65 -3.80 -7.22
C LEU A 87 -2.85 -4.72 -7.52
N TYR A 88 -3.16 -4.97 -8.79
CA TYR A 88 -4.20 -5.92 -9.17
C TYR A 88 -3.94 -7.34 -8.65
N TYR A 89 -2.74 -7.88 -8.85
CA TYR A 89 -2.42 -9.22 -8.36
C TYR A 89 -2.33 -9.29 -6.84
N ALA A 90 -1.76 -8.25 -6.20
CA ALA A 90 -1.67 -8.19 -4.75
C ALA A 90 -3.05 -8.06 -4.08
N SER A 91 -3.94 -7.25 -4.65
CA SER A 91 -5.32 -7.12 -4.19
C SER A 91 -6.09 -8.42 -4.33
N LYS A 92 -6.01 -9.15 -5.45
CA LYS A 92 -6.66 -10.49 -5.54
C LYS A 92 -6.27 -11.44 -4.42
N SER A 93 -4.97 -11.57 -4.16
CA SER A 93 -4.48 -12.42 -3.07
C SER A 93 -4.91 -11.92 -1.70
N PHE A 94 -4.97 -10.60 -1.51
CA PHE A 94 -5.50 -9.96 -0.32
C PHE A 94 -7.01 -10.25 -0.13
N LEU A 95 -7.80 -10.14 -1.20
CA LEU A 95 -9.23 -10.41 -1.22
C LEU A 95 -9.51 -11.89 -0.92
N GLU A 96 -8.77 -12.83 -1.52
CA GLU A 96 -8.90 -14.26 -1.24
C GLU A 96 -8.58 -14.59 0.22
N GLN A 97 -7.53 -13.99 0.79
CA GLN A 97 -7.18 -14.17 2.20
C GLN A 97 -8.22 -13.57 3.15
N ALA A 98 -8.71 -12.36 2.87
CA ALA A 98 -9.75 -11.71 3.65
C ALA A 98 -11.08 -12.48 3.61
N LEU A 99 -11.46 -13.00 2.44
CA LEU A 99 -12.68 -13.80 2.25
C LEU A 99 -12.56 -15.20 2.85
N SER A 100 -11.37 -15.82 2.87
CA SER A 100 -11.17 -17.16 3.45
C SER A 100 -11.42 -17.24 4.96
N SER A 101 -11.51 -16.11 5.65
CA SER A 101 -11.87 -16.03 7.08
C SER A 101 -13.39 -16.04 7.31
N ILE A 102 -14.19 -15.97 6.24
CA ILE A 102 -15.65 -16.02 6.25
C ILE A 102 -16.02 -17.31 5.50
N GLU A 103 -16.57 -18.31 6.18
CA GLU A 103 -16.99 -19.56 5.53
C GLU A 103 -17.91 -19.27 4.32
N THR A 104 -17.39 -19.55 3.12
CA THR A 104 -18.10 -19.66 1.83
C THR A 104 -18.96 -18.46 1.40
N ILE A 105 -18.42 -17.64 0.49
CA ILE A 105 -19.25 -17.01 -0.56
C ILE A 105 -18.59 -17.30 -1.92
N SER A 106 -19.16 -18.29 -2.61
CA SER A 106 -19.04 -18.43 -4.06
C SER A 106 -19.68 -17.20 -4.70
N MET A 107 -18.86 -16.30 -5.25
CA MET A 107 -19.32 -15.12 -5.96
C MET A 107 -18.88 -15.21 -7.43
N GLY A 108 -19.63 -16.01 -8.18
CA GLY A 108 -19.57 -16.11 -9.64
C GLY A 108 -20.00 -14.79 -10.30
N GLY A 109 -19.11 -13.80 -10.28
CA GLY A 109 -19.34 -12.49 -10.91
C GLY A 109 -18.07 -11.64 -11.08
N LEU A 110 -16.98 -11.92 -10.34
CA LEU A 110 -15.72 -11.16 -10.42
C LEU A 110 -14.74 -11.71 -11.48
N SER A 111 -15.29 -12.20 -12.57
CA SER A 111 -14.56 -12.57 -13.77
C SER A 111 -15.38 -12.01 -14.91
N LEU A 112 -14.76 -11.21 -15.79
CA LEU A 112 -15.28 -10.60 -17.03
C LEU A 112 -15.28 -9.05 -17.01
N LYS A 113 -14.10 -8.44 -17.28
CA LYS A 113 -13.91 -7.51 -18.42
C LYS A 113 -12.48 -6.97 -18.60
N PHE A 114 -11.45 -7.74 -18.23
CA PHE A 114 -10.05 -7.32 -18.47
C PHE A 114 -9.57 -7.43 -19.93
N SER A 115 -10.41 -7.89 -20.86
CA SER A 115 -9.99 -8.11 -22.24
C SER A 115 -9.98 -6.84 -23.09
N GLN A 116 -10.43 -5.69 -22.56
CA GLN A 116 -10.58 -4.49 -23.38
C GLN A 116 -10.66 -3.18 -22.57
N THR A 117 -9.72 -2.95 -21.67
CA THR A 117 -9.48 -1.61 -21.12
C THR A 117 -8.02 -1.24 -21.40
N ASP A 118 -7.79 -0.54 -22.52
CA ASP A 118 -6.52 0.17 -22.79
C ASP A 118 -6.32 1.35 -21.81
N ASN A 119 -7.28 1.59 -20.91
CA ASN A 119 -7.27 2.70 -19.96
C ASN A 119 -6.93 2.20 -18.55
N LEU A 120 -5.67 2.44 -18.15
CA LEU A 120 -5.11 2.15 -16.83
C LEU A 120 -5.85 2.85 -15.68
N GLU A 121 -6.50 3.99 -15.94
CA GLU A 121 -7.23 4.76 -14.93
C GLU A 121 -8.48 4.02 -14.47
N ILE A 122 -9.27 3.50 -15.42
CA ILE A 122 -10.48 2.72 -15.12
C ILE A 122 -10.13 1.48 -14.30
N LEU A 123 -9.04 0.81 -14.66
CA LEU A 123 -8.55 -0.35 -13.92
C LEU A 123 -8.13 0.02 -12.50
N LEU A 124 -7.44 1.15 -12.32
CA LEU A 124 -7.06 1.61 -10.99
C LEU A 124 -8.31 1.93 -10.16
N ASP A 125 -9.31 2.60 -10.73
CA ASP A 125 -10.56 2.92 -10.06
C ASP A 125 -11.32 1.66 -9.60
N GLU A 126 -11.43 0.65 -10.46
CA GLU A 126 -12.04 -0.65 -10.12
C GLU A 126 -11.32 -1.32 -8.94
N ILE A 127 -9.99 -1.34 -8.95
CA ILE A 127 -9.20 -1.92 -7.85
C ILE A 127 -9.41 -1.11 -6.55
N MET A 128 -9.46 0.21 -6.64
CA MET A 128 -9.66 1.08 -5.47
C MET A 128 -11.06 0.91 -4.88
N GLU A 129 -12.09 0.76 -5.72
CA GLU A 129 -13.46 0.48 -5.29
C GLU A 129 -13.53 -0.86 -4.54
N ASP A 130 -12.94 -1.91 -5.11
CA ASP A 130 -12.88 -3.24 -4.49
C ASP A 130 -12.18 -3.22 -3.12
N LEU A 131 -11.06 -2.48 -3.00
CA LEU A 131 -10.34 -2.33 -1.74
C LEU A 131 -11.12 -1.51 -0.71
N SER A 132 -11.81 -0.45 -1.13
CA SER A 132 -12.59 0.42 -0.25
C SER A 132 -13.82 -0.27 0.35
N SER A 133 -14.41 -1.22 -0.37
CA SER A 133 -15.61 -1.95 0.08
C SER A 133 -15.36 -2.89 1.27
N LYS A 134 -14.09 -3.14 1.62
CA LYS A 134 -13.68 -4.15 2.62
C LYS A 134 -12.93 -3.59 3.83
N GLY A 135 -12.61 -2.29 3.85
CA GLY A 135 -11.99 -1.60 4.99
C GLY A 135 -13.01 -0.79 5.77
#